data_AF-A0A5Q4D978-F1
#
_entry.id   AF-A0A5Q4D978-F1
#
_cell.length_a   1.000
_cell.length_b   1.000
_cell.length_c   1.000
_cell.angle_alpha   90.00
_cell.angle_beta   90.00
_cell.angle_gamma   90.00
#
_symmetry.space_group_name_H-M   'P 1'
#
loop_
_entity.id
_entity.type
_entity.pdbx_description
1 polymer ?
#
loop_
_entity_poly.entity_id
_entity_poly.type
_entity_poly.pdbx_seq_one_letter_code
_entity_poly.pdbx_strand_id
1 'polypeptide(L)'
;MYEPIWNMPEVPGANNALPQPRCPGPTGRGMFEGRPDPFAPSPARVPNAMARRTLPLSLVAPVLALAFTTSCTSVAVPPGGATPGAWPAAETRLAPVDAAWVESTLGTLSLEAQVGQLVFPWISGAYWADDDPEMAEALRWVENDEIGGVVISIGTPLAYAAKLNALQARARVPLLVTSDFENGGPGMRIAHLYALPTLLSAGGGTSFPPTMAFGAVGDEGLVERFARATAREARAVGVHVIFAPVLDVNSNPENPII
;
A
#
# COMPACT_ATOMS: atom_id res chain seq x y z
N MET A 1 14.48 -1.56 -25.97
CA MET A 1 14.16 -0.19 -26.42
C MET A 1 12.66 -0.06 -26.23
N TYR A 2 12.23 0.38 -25.05
CA TYR A 2 10.81 0.47 -24.66
C TYR A 2 10.40 1.93 -24.80
N GLU A 3 9.43 2.20 -25.66
CA GLU A 3 8.78 3.51 -25.84
C GLU A 3 7.85 3.80 -24.64
N PRO A 4 7.78 5.03 -24.11
CA PRO A 4 6.88 5.40 -23.02
C PRO A 4 5.42 5.53 -23.51
N ILE A 5 4.48 5.11 -22.66
CA ILE A 5 3.02 4.97 -22.92
C ILE A 5 2.27 6.33 -22.93
N TRP A 6 2.91 7.42 -23.33
CA TRP A 6 2.25 8.73 -23.40
C TRP A 6 2.48 9.38 -24.75
N ASN A 7 1.73 8.92 -25.76
CA ASN A 7 1.46 9.68 -26.96
C ASN A 7 0.10 9.26 -27.55
N MET A 8 -0.93 10.07 -27.34
CA MET A 8 -2.26 9.90 -27.95
C MET A 8 -2.39 10.87 -29.13
N PRO A 9 -2.84 10.44 -30.32
CA PRO A 9 -3.42 11.35 -31.29
C PRO A 9 -4.95 11.47 -31.06
N GLU A 10 -5.48 12.68 -31.22
CA GLU A 10 -6.92 12.97 -31.22
C GLU A 10 -7.67 12.18 -32.30
N VAL A 11 -8.88 11.68 -31.99
CA VAL A 11 -9.85 11.22 -33.00
C VAL A 11 -11.26 11.75 -32.66
N PRO A 12 -11.92 12.47 -33.58
CA PRO A 12 -13.25 13.03 -33.38
C PRO A 12 -14.39 12.05 -33.78
N GLY A 13 -15.45 12.07 -32.99
CA GLY A 13 -16.86 11.79 -33.35
C GLY A 13 -17.22 10.57 -34.19
N ALA A 14 -17.85 9.57 -33.58
CA ALA A 14 -18.80 8.70 -34.28
C ALA A 14 -19.82 8.08 -33.31
N ASN A 15 -21.08 8.46 -33.49
CA ASN A 15 -22.25 7.67 -33.09
C ASN A 15 -22.17 6.28 -33.73
N ASN A 16 -22.47 5.22 -32.97
CA ASN A 16 -23.31 4.11 -33.45
C ASN A 16 -23.65 3.16 -32.31
N ALA A 17 -24.96 2.98 -32.11
CA ALA A 17 -25.54 2.00 -31.20
C ALA A 17 -25.30 0.57 -31.73
N LEU A 18 -24.92 -0.34 -30.84
CA LEU A 18 -24.90 -1.79 -31.08
C LEU A 18 -25.95 -2.48 -30.19
N PRO A 19 -26.66 -3.51 -30.70
CA PRO A 19 -27.82 -4.11 -30.03
C PRO A 19 -27.43 -5.08 -28.91
N GLN A 20 -28.15 -5.00 -27.78
CA GLN A 20 -28.03 -5.87 -26.61
C GLN A 20 -28.69 -7.25 -26.86
N PRO A 21 -28.08 -8.39 -26.48
CA PRO A 21 -28.74 -9.68 -26.48
C PRO A 21 -29.65 -9.85 -25.25
N ARG A 22 -30.86 -10.40 -25.47
CA ARG A 22 -31.86 -10.68 -24.42
C ARG A 22 -31.56 -11.99 -23.70
N CYS A 23 -31.54 -11.97 -22.36
CA CYS A 23 -31.58 -13.19 -21.54
C CYS A 23 -33.01 -13.76 -21.44
N PRO A 24 -33.21 -15.08 -21.51
CA PRO A 24 -34.50 -15.70 -21.24
C PRO A 24 -34.72 -15.85 -19.71
N GLY A 25 -35.92 -15.49 -19.24
CA GLY A 25 -36.33 -15.64 -17.84
C GLY A 25 -36.63 -17.10 -17.45
N PRO A 26 -36.52 -17.47 -16.17
CA PRO A 26 -36.75 -18.85 -15.76
C PRO A 26 -38.23 -19.12 -15.45
N THR A 27 -38.79 -20.08 -16.18
CA THR A 27 -40.01 -20.82 -15.82
C THR A 27 -39.63 -22.06 -15.02
N GLY A 28 -40.39 -22.37 -13.95
CA GLY A 28 -40.57 -23.76 -13.50
C GLY A 28 -40.01 -24.11 -12.13
N ARG A 29 -40.94 -24.39 -11.20
CA ARG A 29 -40.72 -25.05 -9.90
C ARG A 29 -40.31 -26.52 -10.12
N GLY A 30 -39.44 -27.05 -9.26
CA GLY A 30 -39.25 -28.49 -9.12
C GLY A 30 -38.08 -28.89 -8.20
N MET A 31 -38.44 -29.33 -6.99
CA MET A 31 -37.77 -30.34 -6.15
C MET A 31 -36.25 -30.26 -5.93
N PHE A 32 -35.85 -29.92 -4.69
CA PHE A 32 -34.72 -30.59 -4.01
C PHE A 32 -34.97 -30.60 -2.50
N GLU A 33 -35.27 -31.79 -2.00
CA GLU A 33 -35.41 -32.10 -0.58
C GLU A 33 -34.17 -32.91 -0.17
N GLY A 34 -33.53 -32.54 0.95
CA GLY A 34 -32.58 -33.39 1.67
C GLY A 34 -31.07 -33.25 1.36
N ARG A 35 -30.47 -32.07 1.61
CA ARG A 35 -29.01 -31.99 1.89
C ARG A 35 -28.78 -31.36 3.27
N PRO A 36 -27.90 -31.93 4.13
CA PRO A 36 -27.60 -31.36 5.44
C PRO A 36 -26.74 -30.09 5.30
N ASP A 37 -26.99 -29.15 6.22
CA ASP A 37 -26.36 -27.84 6.37
C ASP A 37 -24.84 -27.97 6.67
N PRO A 38 -23.95 -27.35 5.88
CA PRO A 38 -22.51 -27.37 6.12
C PRO A 38 -22.04 -26.54 7.33
N PHE A 39 -22.95 -25.85 8.05
CA PHE A 39 -22.60 -24.97 9.17
C PHE A 39 -23.13 -25.41 10.55
N ALA A 40 -23.49 -26.69 10.72
CA ALA A 40 -23.82 -27.20 12.06
C ALA A 40 -22.56 -27.38 12.94
N PRO A 41 -22.46 -26.74 14.12
CA PRO A 41 -21.32 -26.91 15.02
C PRO A 41 -21.41 -28.27 15.75
N SER A 42 -20.39 -29.12 15.59
CA SER A 42 -20.26 -30.39 16.32
C SER A 42 -19.54 -30.19 17.66
N PRO A 43 -20.03 -30.75 18.79
CA PRO A 43 -19.37 -30.65 20.09
C PRO A 43 -18.32 -31.76 20.24
N ALA A 44 -17.13 -31.56 19.67
CA ALA A 44 -16.00 -32.47 19.92
C ALA A 44 -15.20 -32.00 21.14
N ARG A 45 -15.47 -32.63 22.28
CA ARG A 45 -14.77 -32.51 23.55
C ARG A 45 -13.38 -33.17 23.43
N VAL A 46 -12.31 -32.40 23.36
CA VAL A 46 -10.92 -32.91 23.39
C VAL A 46 -10.57 -33.28 24.83
N PRO A 47 -10.20 -34.54 25.16
CA PRO A 47 -9.77 -34.90 26.49
C PRO A 47 -8.32 -34.43 26.73
N ASN A 48 -8.14 -33.55 27.70
CA ASN A 48 -6.85 -33.21 28.29
C ASN A 48 -6.30 -34.43 29.06
N ALA A 49 -5.26 -35.06 28.52
CA ALA A 49 -4.45 -36.04 29.24
C ALA A 49 -2.99 -35.95 28.79
N MET A 50 -2.27 -34.90 29.21
CA MET A 50 -0.80 -34.95 29.26
C MET A 50 -0.39 -35.58 30.59
N ALA A 51 -0.11 -36.88 30.53
CA ALA A 51 0.57 -37.61 31.60
C ALA A 51 1.98 -37.02 31.79
N ARG A 52 2.25 -36.48 32.98
CA ARG A 52 3.59 -36.10 33.41
C ARG A 52 4.45 -37.36 33.50
N ARG A 53 5.31 -37.58 32.51
CA ARG A 53 6.40 -38.57 32.59
C ARG A 53 7.60 -37.88 33.22
N THR A 54 7.82 -38.14 34.50
CA THR A 54 9.06 -37.84 35.21
C THR A 54 10.13 -38.83 34.76
N LEU A 55 11.14 -38.37 34.03
CA LEU A 55 12.36 -39.13 33.77
C LEU A 55 13.37 -38.88 34.90
N PRO A 56 14.06 -39.91 35.41
CA PRO A 56 14.94 -39.77 36.57
C PRO A 56 16.22 -39.01 36.22
N LEU A 57 16.56 -38.09 37.11
CA LEU A 57 17.77 -37.28 37.15
C LEU A 57 18.97 -38.18 37.54
N SER A 58 19.70 -38.74 36.59
CA SER A 58 21.06 -39.25 36.84
C SER A 58 21.75 -39.62 35.53
N LEU A 59 23.02 -39.20 35.43
CA LEU A 59 23.96 -39.41 34.33
C LEU A 59 23.76 -38.45 33.14
N VAL A 60 24.35 -37.25 33.23
CA VAL A 60 25.53 -36.86 32.43
C VAL A 60 26.07 -35.55 33.01
N ALA A 61 27.16 -35.64 33.77
CA ALA A 61 28.16 -34.58 33.94
C ALA A 61 29.51 -35.28 34.08
N PRO A 62 30.67 -34.75 33.65
CA PRO A 62 30.90 -33.42 33.07
C PRO A 62 31.86 -33.45 31.84
N VAL A 63 31.42 -33.03 30.65
CA VAL A 63 32.36 -32.67 29.56
C VAL A 63 31.86 -31.39 28.91
N LEU A 64 32.15 -30.25 29.55
CA LEU A 64 32.35 -28.96 28.87
C LEU A 64 32.86 -27.90 29.89
N ALA A 65 33.95 -28.23 30.58
CA ALA A 65 34.71 -27.25 31.37
C ALA A 65 36.00 -26.89 30.60
N LEU A 66 35.86 -26.39 29.38
CA LEU A 66 36.90 -25.63 28.68
C LEU A 66 36.29 -24.93 27.47
N ALA A 67 36.57 -23.62 27.33
CA ALA A 67 36.17 -22.72 26.24
C ALA A 67 34.79 -22.03 26.35
N PHE A 68 34.59 -21.22 27.39
CA PHE A 68 33.83 -19.97 27.26
C PHE A 68 34.56 -18.83 27.99
N THR A 69 35.75 -18.50 27.47
CA THR A 69 36.28 -17.14 27.56
C THR A 69 35.95 -16.43 26.25
N THR A 70 34.67 -16.26 25.94
CA THR A 70 34.27 -15.28 24.93
C THR A 70 34.39 -13.93 25.59
N SER A 71 35.49 -13.24 25.28
CA SER A 71 35.67 -11.83 25.59
C SER A 71 34.40 -11.09 25.20
N CYS A 72 33.77 -10.43 26.15
CA CYS A 72 32.87 -9.32 25.87
C CYS A 72 33.71 -8.20 25.27
N THR A 73 34.05 -8.30 23.99
CA THR A 73 34.47 -7.12 23.24
C THR A 73 33.20 -6.30 23.05
N SER A 74 33.02 -5.30 23.92
CA SER A 74 32.19 -4.17 23.60
C SER A 74 32.62 -3.67 22.22
N VAL A 75 31.77 -3.83 21.22
CA VAL A 75 31.91 -3.09 19.98
C VAL A 75 31.71 -1.64 20.37
N ALA A 76 32.81 -0.92 20.56
CA ALA A 76 32.77 0.52 20.73
C ALA A 76 32.21 1.09 19.43
N VAL A 77 30.94 1.48 19.45
CA VAL A 77 30.36 2.36 18.43
C VAL A 77 31.22 3.62 18.47
N PRO A 78 32.00 3.94 17.43
CA PRO A 78 32.75 5.18 17.43
C PRO A 78 31.75 6.33 17.59
N PRO A 79 32.05 7.38 18.37
CA PRO A 79 31.26 8.59 18.38
C PRO A 79 31.50 9.32 17.05
N GLY A 80 30.97 8.76 15.97
CA GLY A 80 30.82 9.41 14.69
C GLY A 80 29.69 10.41 14.78
N GLY A 81 29.87 11.44 15.61
CA GLY A 81 29.06 12.64 15.57
C GLY A 81 29.38 13.38 14.27
N ALA A 82 28.86 12.88 13.15
CA ALA A 82 28.61 13.75 12.02
C ALA A 82 27.63 14.80 12.55
N THR A 83 28.10 16.03 12.77
CA THR A 83 27.21 17.18 12.86
C THR A 83 26.23 17.05 11.71
N PRO A 84 24.91 16.97 11.95
CA PRO A 84 23.94 16.93 10.88
C PRO A 84 24.27 18.10 9.96
N GLY A 85 24.73 17.80 8.75
CA GLY A 85 24.90 18.84 7.75
C GLY A 85 23.57 19.60 7.69
N ALA A 86 23.63 20.93 7.69
CA ALA A 86 22.43 21.73 7.55
C ALA A 86 21.63 21.13 6.39
N TRP A 87 20.41 20.67 6.68
CA TRP A 87 19.51 20.15 5.67
C TRP A 87 19.48 21.20 4.56
N PRO A 88 19.77 20.85 3.29
CA PRO A 88 19.69 21.84 2.23
C PRO A 88 18.31 22.43 2.34
N ALA A 89 18.24 23.74 2.62
CA ALA A 89 16.97 24.44 2.69
C ALA A 89 16.31 24.14 1.35
N ALA A 90 15.23 23.35 1.38
CA ALA A 90 14.52 22.98 0.17
C ALA A 90 14.21 24.29 -0.55
N GLU A 91 14.74 24.43 -1.76
CA GLU A 91 14.60 25.65 -2.54
C GLU A 91 13.10 25.81 -2.79
N THR A 92 12.47 26.66 -1.98
CA THR A 92 11.02 26.70 -1.78
C THR A 92 10.34 27.53 -2.86
N ARG A 93 11.09 27.99 -3.86
CA ARG A 93 10.56 28.76 -4.98
C ARG A 93 10.26 27.82 -6.14
N LEU A 94 8.97 27.75 -6.47
CA LEU A 94 8.50 27.18 -7.72
C LEU A 94 9.16 27.88 -8.91
N ALA A 95 9.39 27.15 -10.00
CA ALA A 95 9.80 27.79 -11.25
C ALA A 95 8.71 28.78 -11.70
N PRO A 96 9.05 29.87 -12.39
CA PRO A 96 8.06 30.87 -12.79
C PRO A 96 6.87 30.31 -13.58
N VAL A 97 7.11 29.28 -14.41
CA VAL A 97 6.06 28.59 -15.17
C VAL A 97 5.09 27.83 -14.26
N ASP A 98 5.60 27.16 -13.23
CA ASP A 98 4.78 26.41 -12.27
C ASP A 98 3.98 27.37 -11.39
N ALA A 99 4.61 28.46 -10.93
CA ALA A 99 3.93 29.51 -10.17
C ALA A 99 2.79 30.14 -10.99
N ALA A 100 3.02 30.43 -12.27
CA ALA A 100 1.99 30.97 -13.16
C ALA A 100 0.83 29.98 -13.37
N TRP A 101 1.11 28.68 -13.50
CA TRP A 101 0.08 27.65 -13.56
C TRP A 101 -0.74 27.58 -12.28
N VAL A 102 -0.09 27.64 -11.10
CA VAL A 102 -0.78 27.64 -9.80
C VAL A 102 -1.72 28.84 -9.68
N GLU A 103 -1.22 30.05 -9.90
CA GLU A 103 -2.03 31.28 -9.80
C GLU A 103 -3.18 31.29 -10.81
N SER A 104 -2.91 30.89 -12.05
CA SER A 104 -3.96 30.79 -13.08
C SER A 104 -5.01 29.76 -12.70
N THR A 105 -4.62 28.57 -12.23
CA THR A 105 -5.54 27.50 -11.86
C THR A 105 -6.40 27.93 -10.68
N LEU A 106 -5.79 28.41 -9.59
CA LEU A 106 -6.49 28.90 -8.41
C LEU A 106 -7.47 30.02 -8.74
N GLY A 107 -7.11 30.93 -9.65
CA GLY A 107 -7.99 32.01 -10.12
C GLY A 107 -9.24 31.53 -10.88
N THR A 108 -9.28 30.28 -11.34
CA THR A 108 -10.46 29.68 -11.99
C THR A 108 -11.34 28.85 -11.05
N LEU A 109 -10.92 28.64 -9.80
CA LEU A 109 -11.66 27.82 -8.85
C LEU A 109 -12.67 28.69 -8.07
N SER A 110 -13.87 28.16 -7.85
CA SER A 110 -14.78 28.73 -6.86
C SER A 110 -14.21 28.52 -5.44
N LEU A 111 -14.74 29.23 -4.45
CA LEU A 111 -14.33 29.01 -3.05
C LEU A 111 -14.57 27.56 -2.61
N GLU A 112 -15.69 26.97 -3.02
CA GLU A 112 -16.03 25.58 -2.73
C GLU A 112 -15.01 24.61 -3.34
N ALA A 113 -14.64 24.83 -4.61
CA ALA A 113 -13.59 24.06 -5.28
C ALA A 113 -12.22 24.20 -4.58
N GLN A 114 -11.85 25.41 -4.14
CA GLN A 114 -10.63 25.63 -3.37
C GLN A 114 -10.64 24.87 -2.04
N VAL A 115 -11.79 24.78 -1.38
CA VAL A 115 -11.95 23.95 -0.18
C VAL A 115 -11.87 22.47 -0.53
N GLY A 116 -12.46 22.03 -1.65
CA GLY A 116 -12.34 20.67 -2.18
C GLY A 116 -10.88 20.24 -2.35
N GLN A 117 -10.02 21.14 -2.84
CA GLN A 117 -8.58 20.88 -2.97
C GLN A 117 -7.86 20.55 -1.64
N LEU A 118 -8.46 20.82 -0.48
CA LEU A 118 -7.91 20.47 0.84
C LEU A 118 -8.36 19.08 1.35
N VAL A 119 -9.26 18.41 0.62
CA VAL A 119 -9.91 17.16 1.06
C VAL A 119 -9.31 15.96 0.33
N PHE A 120 -8.90 14.95 1.11
CA PHE A 120 -8.27 13.73 0.64
C PHE A 120 -9.01 12.51 1.19
N PRO A 121 -10.09 12.05 0.55
CA PRO A 121 -10.82 10.87 1.00
C PRO A 121 -9.96 9.61 0.90
N TRP A 122 -10.17 8.69 1.84
CA TRP A 122 -9.59 7.36 1.76
C TRP A 122 -10.37 6.50 0.78
N ILE A 123 -9.65 5.77 -0.08
CA ILE A 123 -10.23 4.79 -1.01
C ILE A 123 -9.51 3.44 -0.86
N SER A 124 -10.29 2.37 -0.99
CA SER A 124 -9.73 1.01 -1.09
C SER A 124 -8.92 0.87 -2.38
N GLY A 125 -7.87 0.07 -2.36
CA GLY A 125 -7.11 -0.33 -3.54
C GLY A 125 -7.66 -1.57 -4.23
N ALA A 126 -8.72 -2.18 -3.68
CA ALA A 126 -9.41 -3.30 -4.30
C ALA A 126 -9.96 -2.93 -5.69
N TYR A 127 -10.15 -3.93 -6.55
CA TYR A 127 -10.79 -3.71 -7.84
C TYR A 127 -12.23 -3.24 -7.66
N TRP A 128 -12.61 -2.21 -8.41
CA TRP A 128 -13.99 -1.76 -8.56
C TRP A 128 -14.37 -1.90 -10.04
N ALA A 129 -15.55 -2.44 -10.29
CA ALA A 129 -16.15 -2.40 -11.62
C ALA A 129 -16.62 -0.98 -11.96
N ASP A 130 -16.97 -0.74 -13.23
CA ASP A 130 -17.43 0.58 -13.66
C ASP A 130 -18.77 0.99 -13.04
N ASP A 131 -19.62 0.00 -12.70
CA ASP A 131 -20.94 0.18 -12.05
C ASP A 131 -20.91 0.00 -10.52
N ASP A 132 -19.71 -0.09 -9.95
CA ASP A 132 -19.47 -0.21 -8.52
C ASP A 132 -19.91 1.08 -7.79
N PRO A 133 -20.72 1.00 -6.71
CA PRO A 133 -21.18 2.18 -5.98
C PRO A 133 -20.03 3.05 -5.43
N GLU A 134 -18.94 2.43 -5.00
CA GLU A 134 -17.76 3.12 -4.49
C GLU A 134 -17.00 3.83 -5.62
N MET A 135 -16.99 3.28 -6.83
CA MET A 135 -16.49 3.99 -8.01
C MET A 135 -17.37 5.21 -8.32
N ALA A 136 -18.69 5.05 -8.34
CA ALA A 136 -19.62 6.15 -8.61
C ALA A 136 -19.49 7.28 -7.57
N GLU A 137 -19.28 6.93 -6.30
CA GLU A 137 -19.01 7.89 -5.23
C GLU A 137 -17.67 8.62 -5.42
N ALA A 138 -16.60 7.89 -5.72
CA ALA A 138 -15.31 8.51 -5.98
C ALA A 138 -15.34 9.46 -7.18
N LEU A 139 -16.07 9.10 -8.23
CA LEU A 139 -16.29 9.96 -9.39
C LEU A 139 -17.06 11.23 -9.04
N ARG A 140 -18.10 11.12 -8.20
CA ARG A 140 -18.84 12.28 -7.69
C ARG A 140 -17.92 13.24 -6.93
N TRP A 141 -17.05 12.73 -6.05
CA TRP A 141 -16.08 13.58 -5.33
C TRP A 141 -15.12 14.30 -6.28
N VAL A 142 -14.69 13.62 -7.36
CA VAL A 142 -13.76 14.20 -8.33
C VAL A 142 -14.44 15.23 -9.23
N GLU A 143 -15.63 14.93 -9.75
CA GLU A 143 -16.32 15.75 -10.76
C GLU A 143 -17.11 16.90 -10.14
N ASN A 144 -17.75 16.69 -8.98
CA ASN A 144 -18.65 17.67 -8.38
C ASN A 144 -18.01 18.40 -7.19
N ASP A 145 -17.33 17.66 -6.31
CA ASP A 145 -16.73 18.24 -5.09
C ASP A 145 -15.29 18.74 -5.32
N GLU A 146 -14.71 18.42 -6.48
CA GLU A 146 -13.38 18.83 -6.93
C GLU A 146 -12.30 18.63 -5.86
N ILE A 147 -12.23 17.40 -5.33
CA ILE A 147 -11.25 17.03 -4.32
C ILE A 147 -9.80 17.22 -4.80
N GLY A 148 -8.89 17.51 -3.87
CA GLY A 148 -7.47 17.72 -4.19
C GLY A 148 -6.68 16.42 -4.35
N GLY A 149 -7.19 15.33 -3.81
CA GLY A 149 -6.49 14.06 -3.85
C GLY A 149 -7.21 12.91 -3.17
N VAL A 150 -6.55 11.76 -3.13
CA VAL A 150 -7.06 10.53 -2.51
C VAL A 150 -5.96 9.82 -1.76
N VAL A 151 -6.33 9.17 -0.65
CA VAL A 151 -5.47 8.25 0.09
C VAL A 151 -5.85 6.82 -0.30
N ILE A 152 -5.06 6.16 -1.14
CA ILE A 152 -5.35 4.80 -1.62
C ILE A 152 -4.63 3.75 -0.77
N SER A 153 -5.32 2.68 -0.39
CA SER A 153 -4.73 1.65 0.46
C SER A 153 -5.30 0.25 0.21
N ILE A 154 -4.42 -0.76 0.32
CA ILE A 154 -4.72 -2.20 0.23
C ILE A 154 -5.38 -2.62 -1.09
N GLY A 155 -4.60 -3.22 -1.98
CA GLY A 155 -5.11 -3.74 -3.24
C GLY A 155 -4.03 -4.25 -4.19
N THR A 156 -4.37 -4.52 -5.44
CA THR A 156 -3.41 -5.04 -6.43
C THR A 156 -2.83 -3.92 -7.29
N PRO A 157 -1.62 -4.07 -7.86
CA PRO A 157 -1.02 -3.03 -8.70
C PRO A 157 -1.93 -2.60 -9.87
N LEU A 158 -2.60 -3.57 -10.51
CA LEU A 158 -3.49 -3.30 -11.64
C LEU A 158 -4.77 -2.59 -11.21
N ALA A 159 -5.33 -2.93 -10.04
CA ALA A 159 -6.51 -2.24 -9.51
C ALA A 159 -6.21 -0.78 -9.16
N TYR A 160 -5.02 -0.50 -8.60
CA TYR A 160 -4.55 0.87 -8.38
C TYR A 160 -4.50 1.64 -9.70
N ALA A 161 -3.74 1.13 -10.68
CA ALA A 161 -3.52 1.82 -11.94
C ALA A 161 -4.83 2.06 -12.70
N ALA A 162 -5.70 1.05 -12.83
CA ALA A 162 -6.97 1.17 -13.53
C ALA A 162 -7.88 2.21 -12.88
N LYS A 163 -8.03 2.14 -11.55
CA LYS A 163 -8.86 3.06 -10.78
C LYS A 163 -8.36 4.49 -10.86
N LEU A 164 -7.07 4.70 -10.57
CA LEU A 164 -6.48 6.03 -10.55
C LEU A 164 -6.50 6.68 -11.94
N ASN A 165 -6.30 5.90 -13.01
CA ASN A 165 -6.47 6.41 -14.38
C ASN A 165 -7.92 6.86 -14.64
N ALA A 166 -8.92 6.10 -14.18
CA ALA A 166 -10.33 6.46 -14.35
C ALA A 166 -10.70 7.75 -13.60
N LEU A 167 -10.17 7.94 -12.38
CA LEU A 167 -10.36 9.15 -11.58
C LEU A 167 -9.63 10.35 -12.19
N GLN A 168 -8.33 10.19 -12.53
CA GLN A 168 -7.52 11.27 -13.10
C GLN A 168 -8.07 11.78 -14.43
N ALA A 169 -8.64 10.91 -15.25
CA ALA A 169 -9.23 11.29 -16.54
C ALA A 169 -10.45 12.23 -16.42
N ARG A 170 -11.03 12.35 -15.21
CA ARG A 170 -12.21 13.18 -14.93
C ARG A 170 -11.89 14.36 -14.00
N ALA A 171 -10.69 14.40 -13.43
CA ALA A 171 -10.28 15.46 -12.55
C ALA A 171 -9.93 16.72 -13.34
N ARG A 172 -10.58 17.85 -13.01
CA ARG A 172 -10.25 19.16 -13.61
C ARG A 172 -8.83 19.60 -13.23
N VAL A 173 -8.47 19.43 -11.96
CA VAL A 173 -7.12 19.62 -11.43
C VAL A 173 -6.55 18.23 -11.11
N PRO A 174 -5.33 17.87 -11.56
CA PRO A 174 -4.78 16.53 -11.32
C PRO A 174 -4.74 16.18 -9.83
N LEU A 175 -5.27 15.01 -9.49
CA LEU A 175 -5.35 14.54 -8.11
C LEU A 175 -3.95 14.22 -7.56
N LEU A 176 -3.68 14.67 -6.34
CA LEU A 176 -2.59 14.13 -5.55
C LEU A 176 -2.99 12.75 -5.00
N VAL A 177 -2.28 11.72 -5.44
CA VAL A 177 -2.52 10.35 -4.99
C VAL A 177 -1.51 10.03 -3.91
N THR A 178 -2.01 9.65 -2.74
CA THR A 178 -1.19 9.37 -1.57
C THR A 178 -1.34 7.94 -1.09
N SER A 179 -0.29 7.40 -0.46
CA SER A 179 -0.35 6.08 0.19
C SER A 179 0.71 5.93 1.28
N ASP A 180 0.43 5.09 2.25
CA ASP A 180 1.30 4.75 3.38
C ASP A 180 2.29 3.64 2.98
N PHE A 181 3.40 3.98 2.32
CA PHE A 181 4.49 3.02 1.99
C PHE A 181 5.70 3.19 2.91
N GLU A 182 5.43 3.19 4.21
CA GLU A 182 6.38 3.44 5.30
C GLU A 182 7.03 2.13 5.79
N ASN A 183 6.48 1.51 6.84
CA ASN A 183 6.93 0.27 7.48
C ASN A 183 6.78 -1.03 6.63
N GLY A 184 7.71 -1.25 5.69
CA GLY A 184 7.71 -2.41 4.80
C GLY A 184 7.53 -2.08 3.32
N GLY A 185 7.53 -0.79 2.98
CA GLY A 185 7.47 -0.30 1.61
C GLY A 185 6.15 -0.62 0.90
N PRO A 186 6.14 -0.66 -0.45
CA PRO A 186 4.92 -0.83 -1.23
C PRO A 186 4.16 -2.12 -0.89
N GLY A 187 4.87 -3.20 -0.58
CA GLY A 187 4.27 -4.51 -0.29
C GLY A 187 3.33 -4.55 0.92
N MET A 188 3.33 -3.54 1.79
CA MET A 188 2.36 -3.47 2.90
C MET A 188 0.93 -3.10 2.45
N ARG A 189 0.82 -2.34 1.34
CA ARG A 189 -0.47 -1.86 0.80
C ARG A 189 -0.76 -2.47 -0.56
N ILE A 190 0.26 -2.82 -1.33
CA ILE A 190 0.12 -3.44 -2.63
C ILE A 190 0.24 -4.95 -2.44
N ALA A 191 -0.91 -5.61 -2.36
CA ALA A 191 -1.06 -7.02 -2.07
C ALA A 191 -0.32 -7.89 -3.10
N HIS A 192 0.36 -8.92 -2.57
CA HIS A 192 0.91 -9.99 -3.37
C HIS A 192 -0.21 -10.91 -3.85
N LEU A 193 -0.23 -11.18 -5.15
CA LEU A 193 -1.15 -12.12 -5.75
C LEU A 193 -0.46 -13.48 -5.91
N TYR A 194 -1.15 -14.55 -5.54
CA TYR A 194 -0.67 -15.92 -5.70
C TYR A 194 -1.66 -16.72 -6.52
N ALA A 195 -1.20 -17.37 -7.59
CA ALA A 195 -2.01 -18.31 -8.34
C ALA A 195 -2.14 -19.61 -7.54
N LEU A 196 -3.38 -19.98 -7.20
CA LEU A 196 -3.69 -21.24 -6.53
C LEU A 196 -3.89 -22.37 -7.53
N PRO A 197 -3.56 -23.63 -7.18
CA PRO A 197 -3.04 -24.08 -5.87
C PRO A 197 -1.51 -24.02 -5.73
N THR A 198 -0.79 -23.61 -6.78
CA THR A 198 0.68 -23.70 -6.82
C THR A 198 1.41 -22.65 -5.97
N LEU A 199 0.68 -21.65 -5.47
CA LEU A 199 1.24 -20.48 -4.80
C LEU A 199 2.29 -19.77 -5.67
N LEU A 200 2.10 -19.80 -6.99
CA LEU A 200 2.97 -19.08 -7.90
C LEU A 200 2.72 -17.58 -7.72
N SER A 201 3.74 -16.84 -7.30
CA SER A 201 3.66 -15.39 -7.17
C SER A 201 3.36 -14.78 -8.54
N ALA A 202 2.26 -14.03 -8.60
CA ALA A 202 1.81 -13.24 -9.74
C ALA A 202 2.16 -11.75 -9.57
N GLY A 203 3.04 -11.43 -8.61
CA GLY A 203 3.51 -10.06 -8.34
C GLY A 203 2.71 -9.33 -7.27
N GLY A 204 3.16 -8.11 -6.95
CA GLY A 204 2.69 -7.27 -5.87
C GLY A 204 3.68 -6.12 -5.67
N GLY A 205 3.53 -5.37 -4.58
CA GLY A 205 4.57 -4.41 -4.16
C GLY A 205 5.71 -5.13 -3.46
N THR A 206 6.94 -4.67 -3.60
CA THR A 206 8.08 -5.25 -2.89
C THR A 206 7.92 -5.06 -1.38
N SER A 207 8.00 -6.16 -0.63
CA SER A 207 8.02 -6.14 0.83
C SER A 207 9.44 -5.92 1.35
N PHE A 208 9.57 -4.96 2.25
CA PHE A 208 10.81 -4.68 2.98
C PHE A 208 10.68 -5.03 4.46
N PRO A 209 11.80 -5.17 5.20
CA PRO A 209 11.78 -5.20 6.65
C PRO A 209 11.13 -3.93 7.24
N PRO A 210 10.72 -3.95 8.52
CA PRO A 210 10.22 -2.76 9.18
C PRO A 210 11.29 -1.67 9.30
N THR A 211 10.89 -0.40 9.44
CA THR A 211 11.80 0.77 9.50
C THR A 211 12.87 0.63 10.59
N MET A 212 12.52 0.04 11.74
CA MET A 212 13.46 -0.24 12.83
C MET A 212 14.62 -1.15 12.41
N ALA A 213 14.41 -2.08 11.48
CA ALA A 213 15.47 -2.95 10.98
C ALA A 213 16.55 -2.16 10.21
N PHE A 214 16.16 -1.12 9.47
CA PHE A 214 17.12 -0.24 8.79
C PHE A 214 17.95 0.55 9.80
N GLY A 215 17.32 1.03 10.89
CA GLY A 215 18.01 1.67 12.00
C GLY A 215 19.01 0.72 12.70
N ALA A 216 18.64 -0.54 12.88
CA ALA A 216 19.52 -1.56 13.45
C ALA A 216 20.72 -1.90 12.55
N VAL A 217 20.55 -1.85 11.22
CA VAL A 217 21.65 -2.04 10.26
C VAL A 217 22.59 -0.84 10.23
N GLY A 218 22.06 0.39 10.31
CA GLY A 218 22.86 1.62 10.34
C GLY A 218 23.56 1.95 9.01
N ASP A 219 23.02 1.50 7.87
CA ASP A 219 23.56 1.77 6.51
C ASP A 219 22.63 2.71 5.73
N GLU A 220 23.04 3.97 5.58
CA GLU A 220 22.31 5.00 4.83
C GLU A 220 22.15 4.65 3.35
N GLY A 221 23.13 3.98 2.74
CA GLY A 221 23.05 3.57 1.34
C GLY A 221 21.99 2.49 1.12
N LEU A 222 21.75 1.64 2.13
CA LEU A 222 20.66 0.66 2.10
C LEU A 222 19.30 1.35 2.22
N VAL A 223 19.18 2.38 3.06
CA VAL A 223 17.97 3.22 3.17
C VAL A 223 17.69 3.96 1.85
N GLU A 224 18.72 4.51 1.19
CA GLU A 224 18.56 5.18 -0.11
C GLU A 224 18.04 4.21 -1.18
N ARG A 225 18.56 2.99 -1.24
CA ARG A 225 18.08 1.95 -2.18
C ARG A 225 16.64 1.55 -1.89
N PHE A 226 16.27 1.41 -0.62
CA PHE A 226 14.90 1.18 -0.20
C PHE A 226 13.97 2.32 -0.67
N ALA A 227 14.28 3.56 -0.31
CA ALA A 227 13.49 4.72 -0.70
C ALA A 227 13.34 4.84 -2.22
N ARG A 228 14.43 4.58 -2.97
CA ARG A 228 14.43 4.58 -4.43
C ARG A 228 13.55 3.48 -5.02
N ALA A 229 13.58 2.27 -4.48
CA ALA A 229 12.71 1.18 -4.92
C ALA A 229 11.24 1.51 -4.63
N THR A 230 10.94 1.97 -3.41
CA THR A 230 9.60 2.40 -2.99
C THR A 230 9.03 3.50 -3.88
N ALA A 231 9.80 4.55 -4.17
CA ALA A 231 9.36 5.64 -5.04
C ALA A 231 9.13 5.19 -6.50
N ARG A 232 9.95 4.26 -7.01
CA ARG A 232 9.79 3.70 -8.36
C ARG A 232 8.48 2.91 -8.48
N GLU A 233 8.19 2.05 -7.51
CA GLU A 233 6.95 1.26 -7.50
C GLU A 233 5.73 2.15 -7.28
N ALA A 234 5.80 3.13 -6.38
CA ALA A 234 4.74 4.10 -6.15
C ALA A 234 4.37 4.84 -7.44
N ARG A 235 5.36 5.37 -8.15
CA ARG A 235 5.14 6.03 -9.45
C ARG A 235 4.56 5.09 -10.50
N ALA A 236 4.96 3.82 -10.52
CA ALA A 236 4.46 2.84 -11.47
C ALA A 236 2.96 2.53 -11.29
N VAL A 237 2.44 2.66 -10.07
CA VAL A 237 1.01 2.46 -9.76
C VAL A 237 0.22 3.77 -9.62
N GLY A 238 0.84 4.93 -9.91
CA GLY A 238 0.18 6.24 -9.88
C GLY A 238 0.14 6.94 -8.52
N VAL A 239 0.94 6.51 -7.54
CA VAL A 239 1.10 7.18 -6.24
C VAL A 239 2.20 8.24 -6.34
N HIS A 240 1.89 9.47 -5.93
CA HIS A 240 2.77 10.65 -6.06
C HIS A 240 3.39 11.07 -4.73
N VAL A 241 2.62 10.94 -3.65
CA VAL A 241 3.01 11.34 -2.30
C VAL A 241 2.99 10.10 -1.43
N ILE A 242 4.10 9.82 -0.77
CA ILE A 242 4.21 8.71 0.16
C ILE A 242 4.22 9.31 1.56
N PHE A 243 3.36 8.83 2.45
CA PHE A 243 3.38 9.22 3.86
C PHE A 243 4.52 8.46 4.57
N ALA A 244 5.74 8.78 4.18
CA ALA A 244 7.00 8.24 4.67
C ALA A 244 8.14 9.25 4.41
N PRO A 245 9.24 9.24 5.17
CA PRO A 245 9.56 8.31 6.26
C PRO A 245 8.84 8.66 7.58
N VAL A 246 8.66 7.64 8.42
CA VAL A 246 8.38 7.84 9.86
C VAL A 246 9.64 8.37 10.51
N LEU A 247 9.55 9.56 11.12
CA LEU A 247 10.66 10.20 11.84
C LEU A 247 10.44 10.20 13.36
N ASP A 248 9.46 9.44 13.83
CA ASP A 248 9.22 9.26 15.25
C ASP A 248 10.38 8.52 15.91
N VAL A 249 10.82 9.02 17.07
CA VAL A 249 11.84 8.36 17.89
C VAL A 249 11.14 7.45 18.89
N ASN A 250 11.20 6.13 18.64
CA ASN A 250 10.56 5.13 19.51
C ASN A 250 11.34 4.91 20.81
N SER A 251 11.33 5.92 21.68
CA SER A 251 12.03 5.92 22.97
C SER A 251 11.24 5.27 24.11
N ASN A 252 9.93 5.09 23.93
CA ASN A 252 9.05 4.41 24.87
C ASN A 252 8.76 2.99 24.38
N PRO A 253 9.29 1.93 25.03
CA PRO A 253 9.07 0.54 24.59
C PRO A 253 7.61 0.08 24.74
N GLU A 254 6.79 0.79 25.51
CA GLU A 254 5.36 0.50 25.67
C GLU A 254 4.49 1.23 24.62
N ASN A 255 5.09 1.90 23.64
CA ASN A 255 4.35 2.53 22.56
C ASN A 255 3.68 1.46 21.68
N PRO A 256 2.34 1.45 21.55
CA PRO A 256 1.66 0.44 20.75
C PRO A 256 1.51 0.83 19.27
N ILE A 257 1.88 2.08 18.90
CA ILE A 257 1.66 2.64 17.56
C ILE A 257 2.94 2.60 16.71
N ILE A 258 4.09 2.92 17.31
CA ILE A 258 5.43 2.95 16.68
C ILE A 258 6.28 1.83 17.27
#